data_AF-A0AAJ3NBC8-F1
#
_entry.id   AF-A0AAJ3NBC8-F1
#
_cell.length_a   1.000
_cell.length_b   1.000
_cell.length_c   1.000
_cell.angle_alpha   90.00
_cell.angle_beta   90.00
_cell.angle_gamma   90.00
#
_symmetry.space_group_name_H-M   'P 1'
#
loop_
_entity.id
_entity.type
_entity.pdbx_description
1 polymer ?
#
loop_
_entity_poly.entity_id
_entity_poly.type
_entity_poly.pdbx_seq_one_letter_code
_entity_poly.pdbx_strand_id
1 'polypeptide(L)'
;MIKQPLDIKILHDEIGAMSFQCCLVNVDVIGIRIRKNYETVIIQYIAAKKVGFIYETGNLSQEQVLRVYKDVPDNYNNLDDYEKEYGEKVDLLYPPKHNYVFIGEKVVAREK
;
A
#
# COMPACT_ATOMS: atom_id res chain seq x y z
N MET A 1 39.42 -1.20 -4.39
CA MET A 1 38.31 -1.15 -3.43
C MET A 1 37.62 -2.50 -3.43
N ILE A 2 37.82 -3.30 -2.38
CA ILE A 2 37.15 -4.59 -2.21
C ILE A 2 35.76 -4.29 -1.63
N LYS A 3 34.69 -4.59 -2.38
CA LYS A 3 33.32 -4.53 -1.85
C LYS A 3 33.13 -5.72 -0.93
N GLN A 4 33.22 -5.50 0.39
CA GLN A 4 32.80 -6.51 1.36
C GLN A 4 31.27 -6.63 1.34
N PRO A 5 30.70 -7.84 1.43
CA PRO A 5 29.27 -8.00 1.68
C PRO A 5 28.95 -7.51 3.10
N LEU A 6 28.01 -6.58 3.23
CA LEU A 6 27.58 -6.03 4.52
C LEU A 6 26.77 -7.09 5.28
N ASP A 7 27.16 -7.35 6.54
CA ASP A 7 26.45 -8.20 7.50
C ASP A 7 25.09 -7.58 7.86
N ILE A 8 24.05 -8.40 7.97
CA ILE A 8 22.67 -8.02 8.31
C ILE A 8 22.59 -7.24 9.64
N LYS A 9 23.45 -7.55 10.62
CA LYS A 9 23.50 -6.77 11.87
C LYS A 9 23.97 -5.33 11.63
N ILE A 10 24.96 -5.15 10.76
CA ILE A 10 25.48 -3.83 10.38
C ILE A 10 24.41 -3.05 9.60
N LEU A 11 23.64 -3.70 8.73
CA LEU A 11 22.54 -3.04 8.00
C LEU A 11 21.42 -2.57 8.93
N HIS A 12 21.10 -3.34 9.97
CA HIS A 12 20.09 -2.96 10.96
C HIS A 12 20.56 -1.79 11.83
N ASP A 13 21.80 -1.85 12.31
CA ASP A 13 22.35 -0.87 13.26
C ASP A 13 22.77 0.44 12.56
N GLU A 14 23.22 0.40 11.31
CA GLU A 14 23.60 1.58 10.53
C GLU A 14 22.44 2.22 9.76
N ILE A 15 21.41 1.43 9.41
CA ILE A 15 20.46 1.84 8.36
C ILE A 15 18.98 1.70 8.76
N GLY A 16 18.69 1.70 10.07
CA GLY A 16 17.35 1.50 10.66
C GLY A 16 16.16 2.29 10.06
N ALA A 17 16.40 3.27 9.17
CA ALA A 17 15.38 4.01 8.42
C ALA A 17 15.31 3.69 6.90
N MET A 18 16.37 3.17 6.26
CA MET A 18 16.38 2.91 4.81
C MET A 18 15.64 1.62 4.47
N SER A 19 15.57 0.66 5.39
CA SER A 19 14.70 -0.53 5.27
C SER A 19 13.23 -0.12 5.05
N PHE A 20 12.73 0.85 5.80
CA PHE A 20 11.33 1.31 5.68
C PHE A 20 11.06 2.00 4.33
N GLN A 21 11.99 2.86 3.87
CA GLN A 21 11.91 3.51 2.55
C GLN A 21 12.06 2.48 1.41
N CYS A 22 12.98 1.51 1.52
CA CYS A 22 13.17 0.43 0.53
C CYS A 22 12.01 -0.57 0.50
N CYS A 23 11.33 -0.81 1.62
CA CYS A 23 10.10 -1.58 1.64
C CYS A 23 9.04 -0.94 0.73
N LEU A 24 8.90 0.39 0.78
CA LEU A 24 7.94 1.10 -0.06
C LEU A 24 8.31 1.12 -1.56
N VAL A 25 9.59 0.91 -1.92
CA VAL A 25 10.04 0.81 -3.33
C VAL A 25 9.51 -0.46 -4.02
N ASN A 26 9.22 -1.52 -3.26
CA ASN A 26 8.72 -2.80 -3.76
C ASN A 26 7.32 -3.15 -3.23
N VAL A 27 6.51 -2.14 -2.90
CA VAL A 27 5.12 -2.33 -2.51
C VAL A 27 4.22 -2.00 -3.69
N ASP A 28 3.46 -2.99 -4.14
CA ASP A 28 2.33 -2.75 -5.03
C ASP A 28 1.17 -2.18 -4.21
N VAL A 29 0.63 -1.05 -4.63
CA VAL A 29 -0.54 -0.43 -4.00
C VAL A 29 -1.75 -0.58 -4.91
N ILE A 30 -2.88 -1.00 -4.36
CA ILE A 30 -4.14 -1.14 -5.08
C ILE A 30 -5.22 -0.39 -4.33
N GLY A 31 -5.87 0.56 -5.00
CA GLY A 31 -7.03 1.24 -4.43
C GLY A 31 -8.28 0.39 -4.57
N ILE A 32 -8.99 0.15 -3.47
CA ILE A 32 -10.30 -0.51 -3.46
C ILE A 32 -11.33 0.59 -3.20
N ARG A 33 -11.98 1.06 -4.26
CA ARG A 33 -12.98 2.12 -4.17
C ARG A 33 -14.36 1.50 -4.03
N ILE A 34 -15.05 1.83 -2.95
CA ILE A 34 -16.43 1.40 -2.71
C ILE A 34 -17.36 2.29 -3.54
N ARG A 35 -18.09 1.72 -4.50
CA ARG A 35 -18.96 2.51 -5.41
C ARG A 35 -20.07 3.27 -4.71
N LYS A 36 -20.58 2.74 -3.59
CA LYS A 36 -21.70 3.32 -2.85
C LYS A 36 -21.40 4.72 -2.32
N ASN A 37 -20.19 4.95 -1.84
CA ASN A 37 -19.80 6.18 -1.14
C ASN A 37 -18.48 6.79 -1.64
N TYR A 38 -17.88 6.20 -2.68
CA TYR A 38 -16.61 6.63 -3.30
C TYR A 38 -15.40 6.61 -2.35
N GLU A 39 -15.53 5.99 -1.19
CA GLU A 39 -14.44 5.81 -0.24
C GLU A 39 -13.43 4.81 -0.80
N THR A 40 -12.14 5.12 -0.64
CA THR A 40 -11.06 4.29 -1.18
C THR A 40 -10.17 3.81 -0.05
N VAL A 41 -10.06 2.50 0.10
CA VAL A 41 -9.08 1.84 0.98
C VAL A 41 -7.93 1.36 0.11
N ILE A 42 -6.71 1.78 0.40
CA ILE A 42 -5.52 1.37 -0.35
C ILE A 42 -4.98 0.10 0.31
N ILE A 43 -4.77 -0.95 -0.48
CA ILE A 43 -4.21 -2.22 -0.04
C ILE A 43 -2.77 -2.32 -0.54
N GLN A 44 -1.87 -2.77 0.33
CA GLN A 44 -0.45 -2.92 0.04
C GLN A 44 -0.08 -4.39 -0.11
N TYR A 45 0.72 -4.69 -1.13
CA TYR A 45 1.27 -6.01 -1.39
C TYR A 45 2.80 -5.95 -1.52
N ILE A 46 3.48 -6.95 -0.97
CA ILE A 46 4.92 -7.18 -1.16
C ILE A 46 5.08 -8.59 -1.71
N ALA A 47 5.74 -8.73 -2.86
CA ALA A 47 5.94 -10.02 -3.53
C ALA A 47 4.63 -10.82 -3.67
N ALA A 48 3.58 -10.14 -4.15
CA ALA A 48 2.21 -10.65 -4.27
C ALA A 48 1.49 -11.00 -2.96
N LYS A 49 2.06 -10.76 -1.77
CA LYS A 49 1.41 -11.00 -0.48
C LYS A 49 0.85 -9.70 0.10
N LYS A 50 -0.42 -9.69 0.51
CA LYS A 50 -1.07 -8.56 1.20
C LYS A 50 -0.40 -8.33 2.55
N VAL A 51 0.05 -7.10 2.81
CA VAL A 51 0.80 -6.74 4.02
C VAL A 51 0.15 -5.65 4.85
N GLY A 52 -0.76 -4.87 4.28
CA GLY A 52 -1.41 -3.80 5.02
C GLY A 52 -2.38 -2.98 4.20
N PHE A 53 -2.90 -1.93 4.82
CA PHE A 53 -3.79 -0.98 4.19
C PHE A 53 -3.53 0.45 4.66
N ILE A 54 -3.93 1.43 3.85
CA ILE A 54 -3.98 2.84 4.18
C ILE A 54 -5.41 3.34 3.94
N TYR A 55 -5.89 4.19 4.84
CA TYR A 55 -7.17 4.86 4.73
C TYR A 55 -7.10 6.25 5.35
N GLU A 56 -7.40 7.29 4.57
CA GLU A 56 -7.14 8.69 4.96
C GLU A 56 -8.40 9.58 4.96
N THR A 57 -9.50 9.17 4.33
CA THR A 57 -10.69 10.04 4.20
C THR A 57 -11.49 10.22 5.49
N GLY A 58 -11.40 9.27 6.44
CA GLY A 58 -12.05 9.36 7.75
C GLY A 58 -13.56 9.08 7.83
N ASN A 59 -14.26 8.91 6.69
CA ASN A 59 -15.71 8.66 6.65
C ASN A 59 -16.17 7.22 6.99
N LEU A 60 -15.33 6.21 6.75
CA LEU A 60 -15.55 4.83 7.17
C LEU A 60 -15.11 4.62 8.62
N SER A 61 -15.87 3.81 9.37
CA SER A 61 -15.41 3.33 10.68
C SER A 61 -14.22 2.38 10.52
N GLN A 62 -13.40 2.25 11.56
CA GLN A 62 -12.27 1.31 11.54
C GLN A 62 -12.71 -0.13 11.24
N GLU A 63 -13.87 -0.55 11.76
CA GLU A 63 -14.41 -1.89 11.48
C GLU A 63 -14.76 -2.08 10.00
N GLN A 64 -15.30 -1.05 9.35
CA GLN A 64 -15.61 -1.09 7.92
C GLN A 64 -14.33 -1.18 7.08
N VAL A 65 -13.32 -0.38 7.41
CA VAL A 65 -12.01 -0.42 6.73
C VAL A 65 -11.36 -1.79 6.90
N LEU A 66 -11.38 -2.34 8.12
CA LEU A 66 -10.84 -3.67 8.41
C LEU A 66 -11.60 -4.78 7.69
N ARG A 67 -12.91 -4.64 7.47
CA ARG A 67 -13.69 -5.59 6.68
C ARG A 67 -13.24 -5.57 5.23
N VAL A 68 -13.12 -4.39 4.61
CA VAL A 68 -12.59 -4.26 3.25
C VAL A 68 -11.22 -4.92 3.14
N TYR A 69 -10.31 -4.63 4.07
CA TYR A 69 -8.98 -5.25 4.07
C TYR A 69 -9.03 -6.79 4.17
N LYS A 70 -9.96 -7.35 4.95
CA LYS A 70 -10.12 -8.80 5.09
C LYS A 70 -10.74 -9.45 3.86
N ASP A 71 -11.69 -8.77 3.20
CA ASP A 71 -12.41 -9.31 2.04
C ASP A 71 -11.53 -9.33 0.78
N VAL A 72 -10.60 -8.38 0.65
CA VAL A 72 -9.65 -8.33 -0.46
C VAL A 72 -8.68 -9.53 -0.37
N PRO A 73 -8.33 -10.21 -1.48
CA PRO A 73 -7.47 -11.39 -1.45
C PRO A 73 -6.09 -11.15 -0.83
N ASP A 74 -5.57 -12.16 -0.13
CA ASP A 74 -4.20 -12.12 0.42
C ASP A 74 -3.12 -12.22 -0.68
N ASN A 75 -3.46 -12.77 -1.85
CA ASN A 75 -2.56 -12.87 -3.00
C ASN A 75 -2.95 -11.87 -4.09
N TYR A 76 -2.01 -11.02 -4.50
CA TYR A 76 -2.18 -10.03 -5.56
C TYR A 76 -2.70 -10.65 -6.87
N ASN A 77 -2.24 -11.85 -7.21
CA ASN A 77 -2.61 -12.52 -8.46
C ASN A 77 -4.09 -12.96 -8.50
N ASN A 78 -4.77 -12.93 -7.36
CA ASN A 78 -6.20 -13.27 -7.27
C ASN A 78 -7.10 -12.02 -7.39
N LEU A 79 -6.52 -10.83 -7.60
CA LEU A 79 -7.29 -9.59 -7.74
C LEU A 79 -8.19 -9.59 -8.98
N ASP A 80 -7.78 -10.25 -10.07
CA ASP A 80 -8.59 -10.37 -11.28
C ASP A 80 -9.89 -11.15 -11.03
N ASP A 81 -9.83 -12.18 -10.17
CA ASP A 81 -11.02 -12.96 -9.80
C ASP A 81 -11.89 -12.20 -8.79
N TYR A 82 -11.25 -11.48 -7.87
CA TYR A 82 -11.96 -10.58 -6.95
C TYR A 82 -12.70 -9.45 -7.68
N GLU A 83 -12.10 -8.85 -8.71
CA GLU A 83 -12.76 -7.83 -9.53
C GLU A 83 -13.98 -8.39 -10.26
N LYS A 84 -13.89 -9.63 -10.78
CA LYS A 84 -15.04 -10.29 -11.41
C LYS A 84 -16.18 -10.55 -10.42
N GLU A 85 -15.86 -10.96 -9.19
CA GLU A 85 -16.86 -11.28 -8.17
C GLU A 85 -17.49 -10.03 -7.53
N TYR A 86 -16.70 -8.98 -7.31
CA TYR A 86 -17.12 -7.79 -6.57
C TYR A 86 -17.24 -6.51 -7.41
N GLY A 87 -17.01 -6.57 -8.72
CA GLY A 87 -16.95 -5.39 -9.61
C GLY A 87 -18.22 -4.54 -9.68
N GLU A 88 -19.37 -5.06 -9.23
CA GLU A 88 -20.59 -4.25 -9.05
C GLU A 88 -20.55 -3.34 -7.81
N LYS A 89 -19.76 -3.73 -6.80
CA LYS A 89 -19.67 -3.09 -5.48
C LYS A 89 -18.42 -2.23 -5.33
N VAL A 90 -17.33 -2.65 -5.96
CA VAL A 90 -16.02 -2.00 -5.85
C VAL A 90 -15.38 -1.77 -7.21
N ASP A 91 -14.55 -0.74 -7.30
CA ASP A 91 -13.62 -0.53 -8.40
C ASP A 91 -12.20 -0.77 -7.90
N LEU A 92 -11.41 -1.55 -8.66
CA LEU A 92 -9.98 -1.71 -8.42
C LEU A 92 -9.23 -0.61 -9.17
N LEU A 93 -8.43 0.16 -8.44
CA LEU A 93 -7.63 1.26 -8.96
C LEU A 93 -6.17 0.84 -8.95
N TYR A 94 -5.67 0.51 -10.14
CA TYR A 94 -4.26 0.19 -10.35
C TYR A 94 -3.47 1.47 -10.59
N PRO A 95 -2.40 1.75 -9.82
CA PRO A 95 -1.48 2.81 -10.14
C PRO A 95 -0.81 2.51 -11.48
N PRO A 96 -0.45 3.53 -12.28
CA PRO A 96 0.30 3.31 -13.51
C PRO A 96 1.62 2.56 -13.22
N LYS A 97 1.92 1.51 -13.98
CA LYS A 97 3.06 0.58 -13.78
C LYS A 97 4.47 1.21 -13.80
N HIS A 98 4.56 2.53 -13.97
CA HIS A 98 5.81 3.30 -14.01
C HIS A 98 5.76 4.58 -13.16
N ASN A 99 4.73 4.76 -12.34
CA ASN A 99 4.63 5.89 -11.42
C ASN A 99 5.06 5.45 -10.03
N TYR A 100 6.31 5.76 -9.69
CA TYR A 100 6.77 5.76 -8.30
C TYR A 100 6.01 6.84 -7.54
N VAL A 101 5.36 6.48 -6.44
CA VAL A 101 4.74 7.46 -5.53
C VAL A 101 5.86 8.14 -4.75
N PHE A 102 6.27 9.31 -5.22
CA PHE A 102 7.12 10.19 -4.43
C PHE A 102 6.25 10.87 -3.37
N ILE A 103 6.50 10.59 -2.09
CA ILE A 103 5.95 11.41 -1.01
C ILE A 103 6.59 12.79 -1.16
N GLY A 104 5.82 13.78 -1.59
CA GLY A 104 6.31 15.16 -1.69
C GLY A 104 6.73 15.66 -0.32
N GLU A 105 7.99 16.07 -0.17
CA GLU A 105 8.56 16.60 1.09
C GLU A 105 7.93 17.91 1.59
N LYS A 106 6.90 18.44 0.92
CA LYS A 106 6.17 19.62 1.38
C LYS A 106 5.12 19.22 2.43
N VAL A 107 5.62 19.00 3.63
CA VAL A 107 4.86 19.02 4.88
C VAL A 107 3.96 20.26 4.91
N VAL A 108 2.71 20.07 5.32
CA VAL A 108 1.70 21.13 5.59
C VAL A 108 2.31 22.19 6.52
N ALA A 109 2.50 23.40 6.01
CA ALA A 109 2.80 24.55 6.84
C ALA A 109 1.54 24.93 7.63
N ARG A 110 1.68 25.16 8.95
CA ARG A 110 0.66 25.93 9.69
C ARG A 110 0.77 27.38 9.23
N GLU A 111 -0.30 27.92 8.66
CA GLU A 111 -0.45 29.38 8.52
C GLU A 111 -0.45 29.99 9.93
N LYS A 112 0.31 31.09 10.09
CA LYS A 112 0.31 31.92 11.29
C LYS A 112 -0.68 33.07 11.12
#